data_AF-A0AAD6TEB6-F1
#
_entry.id   AF-A0AAD6TEB6-F1
#
_cell.length_a   1.000
_cell.length_b   1.000
_cell.length_c   1.000
_cell.angle_alpha   90.00
_cell.angle_beta   90.00
_cell.angle_gamma   90.00
#
_symmetry.space_group_name_H-M   'P 1'
#
loop_
_entity.id
_entity.type
_entity.pdbx_description
1 polymer ?
#
loop_
_entity_poly.entity_id
_entity_poly.type
_entity_poly.pdbx_seq_one_letter_code
_entity_poly.pdbx_strand_id
1 'polypeptide(L)'
;MASLFPSGPPLPAFQSLLIKGPYHPSAPIHLALSHAATFPATSSQAATRILLITPSRETIAAALREHNDDWIGTHSGRGDVLQLSACTTVFYPASAAHFSFLVEMLTTATDARRNNATTILEQAPSLVVLIGLSAYFLEDVEMNPTGHPWTVSSYMTLVARSLASFAALRGTSDIALALFDSKLDDLKLPILKHPTGAKKPSKLENVAFYVQKYFDLLAVFEEDDEFFLNSSQEDENEMDSQRRNRMHIFRRGQNKAFETRRWIERIDSHGGTVFVWDEINSESF
;
A
#
# COMPACT_ATOMS: atom_id res chain seq x y z
N MET A 1 14.53 8.58 6.14
CA MET A 1 13.16 8.26 6.64
C MET A 1 12.38 7.69 5.48
N ALA A 2 11.37 6.85 5.73
CA ALA A 2 10.57 6.24 4.67
C ALA A 2 9.75 7.30 3.91
N SER A 3 9.56 7.13 2.61
CA SER A 3 8.86 8.06 1.71
C SER A 3 8.08 7.26 0.66
N LEU A 4 6.92 7.77 0.24
CA LEU A 4 6.14 7.18 -0.86
C LEU A 4 6.66 7.58 -2.25
N PHE A 5 7.61 8.52 -2.31
CA PHE A 5 8.09 9.14 -3.54
C PHE A 5 9.62 9.27 -3.50
N PRO A 6 10.29 9.27 -4.65
CA PRO A 6 11.75 9.23 -4.70
C PRO A 6 12.43 10.48 -4.11
N SER A 7 11.90 11.66 -4.43
CA SER A 7 12.37 12.96 -3.91
C SER A 7 11.30 13.68 -3.06
N GLY A 8 10.30 12.93 -2.60
CA GLY A 8 9.21 13.50 -1.82
C GLY A 8 9.52 13.65 -0.34
N PRO A 9 8.68 14.41 0.38
CA PRO A 9 8.81 14.56 1.82
C PRO A 9 8.67 13.20 2.53
N PRO A 10 9.48 12.93 3.55
CA PRO A 10 9.42 11.68 4.29
C PRO A 10 8.09 11.55 5.03
N LEU A 11 7.57 10.33 5.15
CA LEU A 11 6.42 10.05 6.00
C LEU A 11 6.78 10.23 7.48
N PRO A 12 5.81 10.65 8.32
CA PRO A 12 5.91 10.53 9.77
C PRO A 12 6.21 9.09 10.16
N ALA A 13 6.94 8.90 11.27
CA ALA A 13 7.21 7.54 11.78
C ALA A 13 5.89 6.80 12.07
N PHE A 14 5.81 5.55 11.64
CA PHE A 14 4.62 4.72 11.80
C PHE A 14 5.00 3.30 12.21
N GLN A 15 4.15 2.67 13.03
CA GLN A 15 4.20 1.25 13.28
C GLN A 15 3.22 0.50 12.38
N SER A 16 2.05 1.11 12.13
CA SER A 16 1.05 0.63 11.20
C SER A 16 0.53 1.80 10.36
N LEU A 17 0.59 1.65 9.03
CA LEU A 17 0.16 2.64 8.05
C LEU A 17 -0.86 2.03 7.07
N LEU A 18 -2.03 2.65 6.94
CA LEU A 18 -3.00 2.37 5.89
C LEU A 18 -2.91 3.45 4.81
N ILE A 19 -2.77 3.05 3.55
CA ILE A 19 -2.74 3.91 2.38
C ILE A 19 -3.88 3.50 1.47
N LYS A 20 -4.80 4.42 1.16
CA LYS A 20 -5.96 4.18 0.31
C LYS A 20 -6.18 5.31 -0.69
N GLY A 21 -7.05 5.07 -1.67
CA GLY A 21 -7.31 5.99 -2.77
C GLY A 21 -6.37 5.78 -3.97
N PRO A 22 -6.40 6.67 -4.98
CA PRO A 22 -5.61 6.56 -6.20
C PRO A 22 -4.14 6.98 -5.98
N TYR A 23 -3.40 6.21 -5.19
CA TYR A 23 -1.94 6.35 -5.11
C TYR A 23 -1.28 5.82 -6.38
N HIS A 24 -0.11 6.37 -6.73
CA HIS A 24 0.65 5.93 -7.89
C HIS A 24 1.18 4.49 -7.70
N PRO A 25 1.17 3.64 -8.76
CA PRO A 25 1.56 2.23 -8.65
C PRO A 25 2.96 1.96 -8.09
N SER A 26 3.89 2.91 -8.24
CA SER A 26 5.27 2.80 -7.73
C SER A 26 5.42 3.13 -6.24
N ALA A 27 4.40 3.69 -5.58
CA ALA A 27 4.48 4.13 -4.17
C ALA A 27 4.93 3.03 -3.19
N PRO A 28 4.45 1.77 -3.28
CA PRO A 28 4.92 0.68 -2.41
C PRO A 28 6.42 0.38 -2.58
N ILE A 29 6.95 0.54 -3.80
CA ILE A 29 8.37 0.31 -4.11
C ILE A 29 9.21 1.43 -3.52
N HIS A 30 8.80 2.69 -3.72
CA HIS A 30 9.49 3.84 -3.12
C HIS A 30 9.50 3.77 -1.60
N LEU A 31 8.41 3.31 -0.97
CA LEU A 31 8.37 3.06 0.47
C LEU A 31 9.41 2.03 0.89
N ALA A 32 9.50 0.90 0.18
CA ALA A 32 10.46 -0.15 0.48
C ALA A 32 11.91 0.34 0.32
N LEU A 33 12.22 1.00 -0.80
CA LEU A 33 13.59 1.48 -1.08
C LEU A 33 14.03 2.56 -0.09
N SER A 34 13.18 3.56 0.16
CA SER A 34 13.48 4.63 1.12
C SER A 34 13.59 4.12 2.55
N HIS A 35 12.81 3.10 2.93
CA HIS A 35 12.95 2.42 4.22
C HIS A 35 14.26 1.61 4.30
N ALA A 36 14.62 0.86 3.26
CA ALA A 36 15.90 0.15 3.23
C ALA A 36 17.09 1.11 3.38
N ALA A 37 17.01 2.28 2.73
CA ALA A 37 18.05 3.29 2.75
C ALA A 37 18.30 3.91 4.13
N THR A 38 17.38 3.79 5.11
CA THR A 38 17.61 4.30 6.47
C THR A 38 18.55 3.43 7.30
N PHE A 39 18.86 2.23 6.82
CA PHE A 39 19.67 1.25 7.54
C PHE A 39 20.91 0.88 6.70
N PRO A 40 22.02 1.63 6.83
CA PRO A 40 23.21 1.39 6.03
C PRO A 40 23.84 0.03 6.35
N ALA A 41 24.21 -0.70 5.30
CA ALA A 41 24.79 -2.06 5.33
C ALA A 41 26.14 -2.17 6.06
N THR A 42 26.74 -1.06 6.46
CA THR A 42 28.01 -0.98 7.20
C THR A 42 27.86 -1.19 8.69
N SER A 43 26.64 -1.08 9.23
CA SER A 43 26.38 -1.42 10.62
C SER A 43 26.34 -2.94 10.78
N SER A 44 27.03 -3.48 11.79
CA SER A 44 27.01 -4.91 12.14
C SER A 44 25.64 -5.41 12.62
N GLN A 45 24.58 -4.64 12.38
CA GLN A 45 23.20 -4.96 12.66
C GLN A 45 22.59 -5.62 11.43
N ALA A 46 22.28 -6.91 11.60
CA ALA A 46 21.25 -7.69 10.94
C ALA A 46 20.59 -7.01 9.71
N ALA A 47 20.97 -7.47 8.51
CA ALA A 47 20.55 -6.93 7.22
C ALA A 47 19.06 -6.60 7.16
N THR A 48 18.73 -5.37 6.79
CA THR A 48 17.35 -4.91 6.59
C THR A 48 16.64 -5.84 5.61
N ARG A 49 15.58 -6.50 6.07
CA ARG A 49 14.69 -7.30 5.21
C ARG A 49 13.33 -6.62 5.09
N ILE A 50 12.79 -6.63 3.89
CA ILE A 50 11.48 -6.07 3.56
C ILE A 50 10.66 -7.15 2.86
N LEU A 51 9.39 -7.29 3.24
CA LEU A 51 8.46 -8.20 2.58
C LEU A 51 7.38 -7.41 1.86
N LEU A 52 7.18 -7.69 0.57
CA LEU A 52 6.03 -7.21 -0.20
C LEU A 52 5.12 -8.40 -0.47
N ILE A 53 3.82 -8.24 -0.22
CA ILE A 53 2.83 -9.28 -0.47
C ILE A 53 1.70 -8.68 -1.30
N THR A 54 1.44 -9.24 -2.47
CA THR A 54 0.43 -8.75 -3.42
C THR A 54 -0.33 -9.91 -4.08
N PRO A 55 -1.65 -9.80 -4.35
CA PRO A 55 -2.45 -10.88 -4.95
C PRO A 55 -1.96 -11.37 -6.32
N SER A 56 -1.47 -10.47 -7.17
CA SER A 56 -1.07 -10.79 -8.54
C SER A 56 0.20 -10.06 -8.95
N ARG A 57 1.13 -10.81 -9.54
CA ARG A 57 2.35 -10.27 -10.15
C ARG A 57 2.04 -9.52 -11.44
N GLU A 58 1.09 -10.03 -12.21
CA GLU A 58 0.72 -9.54 -13.53
C GLU A 58 0.07 -8.16 -13.40
N THR A 59 -0.87 -8.00 -12.47
CA THR A 59 -1.55 -6.72 -12.22
C THR A 59 -0.58 -5.63 -11.81
N ILE A 60 0.32 -5.91 -10.84
CA ILE A 60 1.30 -4.91 -10.40
C ILE A 60 2.32 -4.59 -11.50
N ALA A 61 2.78 -5.59 -12.26
CA ALA A 61 3.72 -5.36 -13.36
C ALA A 61 3.09 -4.56 -14.51
N ALA A 62 1.81 -4.79 -14.81
CA ALA A 62 1.07 -4.01 -15.78
C ALA A 62 0.92 -2.55 -15.32
N ALA A 63 0.47 -2.34 -14.08
CA ALA A 63 0.29 -1.00 -13.52
C ALA A 63 1.60 -0.20 -13.44
N LEU A 64 2.72 -0.84 -13.09
CA LEU A 64 4.04 -0.19 -13.08
C LEU A 64 4.52 0.18 -14.49
N ARG A 65 4.27 -0.68 -15.49
CA ARG A 65 4.64 -0.42 -16.88
C ARG A 65 3.81 0.71 -17.47
N GLU A 66 2.51 0.73 -17.19
CA GLU A 66 1.59 1.76 -17.65
C GLU A 66 1.91 3.12 -17.01
N HIS A 67 2.20 3.14 -15.71
CA HIS A 67 2.57 4.37 -15.01
C HIS A 67 3.92 4.94 -15.47
N ASN A 68 4.85 4.09 -15.92
CA ASN A 68 6.16 4.46 -16.45
C ASN A 68 6.91 5.49 -15.58
N ASP A 69 7.16 5.14 -14.31
CA ASP A 69 7.88 6.00 -13.37
C ASP A 69 9.31 6.29 -13.84
N ASP A 70 9.59 7.56 -14.18
CA ASP A 70 10.90 7.98 -14.71
C ASP A 70 12.04 7.68 -13.72
N TRP A 71 11.80 7.88 -12.43
CA TRP A 71 12.83 7.64 -11.43
C TRP A 71 13.24 6.17 -11.42
N ILE A 72 12.29 5.24 -11.47
CA ILE A 72 12.59 3.80 -11.53
C ILE A 72 13.32 3.46 -12.84
N GLY A 73 12.86 4.00 -13.97
CA GLY A 73 13.51 3.81 -15.27
C GLY A 73 14.97 4.24 -15.26
N THR A 74 15.26 5.39 -14.63
CA THR A 74 16.59 5.99 -14.57
C THR A 74 17.49 5.35 -13.51
N HIS A 75 16.95 4.89 -12.38
CA HIS A 75 17.76 4.48 -11.21
C HIS A 75 17.82 2.98 -10.95
N SER A 76 16.91 2.16 -11.49
CA SER A 76 16.83 0.71 -11.16
C SER A 76 18.08 -0.09 -11.52
N GLY A 77 18.85 0.36 -12.53
CA GLY A 77 20.11 -0.28 -12.95
C GLY A 77 21.35 0.14 -12.14
N ARG A 78 21.22 1.07 -11.20
CA ARG A 78 22.36 1.54 -10.38
C ARG A 78 22.63 0.56 -9.24
N GLY A 79 23.91 0.34 -8.93
CA GLY A 79 24.34 -0.65 -7.94
C GLY A 79 23.83 -0.37 -6.52
N ASP A 80 23.70 0.91 -6.15
CA ASP A 80 23.12 1.34 -4.88
C ASP A 80 21.63 0.96 -4.76
N VAL A 81 20.83 1.25 -5.78
CA VAL A 81 19.39 0.88 -5.82
C VAL A 81 19.20 -0.63 -5.92
N LEU A 82 20.05 -1.33 -6.68
CA LEU A 82 20.03 -2.79 -6.74
C LEU A 82 20.33 -3.44 -5.39
N GLN A 83 21.27 -2.86 -4.63
CA GLN A 83 21.56 -3.31 -3.27
C GLN A 83 20.36 -3.10 -2.34
N LEU A 84 19.67 -1.96 -2.43
CA LEU A 84 18.45 -1.70 -1.66
C LEU A 84 17.30 -2.64 -2.06
N SER A 85 17.15 -2.94 -3.35
CA SER A 85 16.10 -3.85 -3.82
C SER A 85 16.37 -5.31 -3.45
N ALA A 86 17.64 -5.73 -3.35
CA ALA A 86 18.04 -7.06 -2.88
C ALA A 86 17.60 -7.36 -1.43
N CYS A 87 17.30 -6.34 -0.63
CA CYS A 87 16.70 -6.47 0.69
C CYS A 87 15.21 -6.86 0.67
N THR A 88 14.57 -6.78 -0.50
CA THR A 88 13.13 -6.95 -0.65
C THR A 88 12.76 -8.32 -1.22
N THR A 89 11.89 -9.04 -0.51
CA THR A 89 11.30 -10.30 -0.98
C THR A 89 9.84 -10.09 -1.31
N VAL A 90 9.37 -10.62 -2.45
CA VAL A 90 7.98 -10.45 -2.89
C VAL A 90 7.25 -11.79 -2.93
N PHE A 91 6.05 -11.83 -2.37
CA PHE A 91 5.15 -12.98 -2.41
C PHE A 91 3.85 -12.66 -3.16
N TYR A 92 3.34 -13.67 -3.86
CA TYR A 92 2.16 -13.56 -4.74
C TYR A 92 1.07 -14.59 -4.39
N PRO A 93 0.46 -14.53 -3.19
CA PRO A 93 -0.60 -15.47 -2.85
C PRO A 93 -1.85 -15.24 -3.72
N ALA A 94 -2.27 -16.24 -4.47
CA ALA A 94 -3.36 -16.10 -5.46
C ALA A 94 -4.77 -15.97 -4.86
N SER A 95 -4.96 -16.20 -3.56
CA SER A 95 -6.27 -16.10 -2.89
C SER A 95 -6.13 -15.69 -1.42
N ALA A 96 -7.23 -15.24 -0.80
CA ALA A 96 -7.28 -14.93 0.63
C ALA A 96 -6.83 -16.10 1.53
N ALA A 97 -7.12 -17.34 1.11
CA ALA A 97 -6.70 -18.54 1.82
C ALA A 97 -5.19 -18.76 1.71
N HIS A 98 -4.62 -18.63 0.49
CA HIS A 98 -3.17 -18.71 0.29
C HIS A 98 -2.42 -17.61 1.05
N PHE A 99 -2.99 -16.41 1.08
CA PHE A 99 -2.45 -15.29 1.85
C PHE A 99 -2.43 -15.61 3.35
N SER A 100 -3.57 -16.07 3.90
CA SER A 100 -3.64 -16.44 5.32
C SER A 100 -2.62 -17.52 5.66
N PHE A 101 -2.54 -18.57 4.84
CA PHE A 101 -1.59 -19.65 5.02
C PHE A 101 -0.14 -19.16 4.96
N LEU A 102 0.21 -18.33 3.97
CA LEU A 102 1.54 -17.74 3.87
C LEU A 102 1.91 -16.99 5.15
N VAL A 103 1.05 -16.07 5.59
CA VAL A 103 1.33 -15.20 6.74
C VAL A 103 1.39 -15.98 8.06
N GLU A 104 0.68 -17.10 8.18
CA GLU A 104 0.80 -18.02 9.33
C GLU A 104 2.06 -18.91 9.26
N MET A 105 2.58 -19.18 8.06
CA MET A 105 3.77 -20.01 7.84
C MET A 105 5.09 -19.23 7.90
N LEU A 106 5.04 -17.90 7.79
CA LEU A 106 6.22 -17.05 7.95
C LEU A 106 6.77 -17.22 9.36
N THR A 107 8.03 -17.66 9.43
CA THR A 107 8.75 -17.86 10.70
C THR A 107 10.20 -17.42 10.52
N THR A 108 10.85 -17.01 11.61
CA THR A 108 12.28 -16.67 11.61
C THR A 108 13.15 -17.91 11.83
N ALA A 109 14.37 -17.92 11.31
CA ALA A 109 15.31 -19.04 11.43
C ALA A 109 15.59 -19.44 12.89
N THR A 110 15.48 -18.51 13.83
CA THR A 110 15.58 -18.75 15.28
C THR A 110 14.51 -19.71 15.82
N ASP A 111 13.35 -19.77 15.16
CA ASP A 111 12.18 -20.54 15.57
C ASP A 111 11.98 -21.81 14.73
N ALA A 112 12.91 -22.08 13.80
CA ALA A 112 12.83 -23.14 12.81
C ALA A 112 13.05 -24.53 13.44
N ARG A 113 12.06 -25.05 14.16
CA ARG A 113 12.03 -26.46 14.56
C ARG A 113 11.30 -27.37 13.56
N ARG A 114 10.46 -26.87 12.63
CA ARG A 114 9.56 -27.73 11.82
C ARG A 114 9.04 -27.23 10.44
N ASN A 115 9.66 -26.26 9.74
CA ASN A 115 8.99 -25.62 8.58
C ASN A 115 9.72 -25.73 7.23
N ASN A 116 8.96 -25.55 6.15
CA ASN A 116 9.42 -25.52 4.76
C ASN A 116 10.46 -24.41 4.54
N ALA A 117 11.54 -24.71 3.81
CA ALA A 117 12.64 -23.77 3.57
C ALA A 117 12.22 -22.44 2.90
N THR A 118 11.08 -22.42 2.20
CA THR A 118 10.58 -21.24 1.48
C THR A 118 9.83 -20.23 2.35
N THR A 119 9.44 -20.60 3.58
CA THR A 119 8.71 -19.71 4.51
C THR A 119 9.52 -19.34 5.75
N ILE A 120 10.77 -19.82 5.81
CA ILE A 120 11.73 -19.45 6.85
C ILE A 120 12.46 -18.20 6.39
N LEU A 121 12.27 -17.12 7.13
CA LEU A 121 13.00 -15.87 6.97
C LEU A 121 14.32 -15.98 7.74
N GLU A 122 15.43 -15.64 7.08
CA GLU A 122 16.74 -15.57 7.73
C GLU A 122 16.73 -14.63 8.95
N GLN A 123 15.93 -13.56 8.86
CA GLN A 123 15.78 -12.52 9.87
C GLN A 123 14.36 -11.97 9.84
N ALA A 124 13.89 -11.47 11.00
CA ALA A 124 12.65 -10.71 11.10
C ALA A 124 12.68 -9.49 10.14
N PRO A 125 11.63 -9.28 9.33
CA PRO A 125 11.59 -8.16 8.41
C PRO A 125 11.39 -6.86 9.17
N SER A 126 12.08 -5.81 8.76
CA SER A 126 11.92 -4.47 9.34
C SER A 126 10.65 -3.74 8.85
N LEU A 127 10.20 -4.08 7.64
CA LEU A 127 8.99 -3.54 7.02
C LEU A 127 8.25 -4.66 6.28
N VAL A 128 6.93 -4.69 6.43
CA VAL A 128 6.03 -5.49 5.62
C VAL A 128 5.06 -4.57 4.88
N VAL A 129 4.92 -4.79 3.58
CA VAL A 129 4.05 -4.02 2.69
C VAL A 129 3.02 -4.97 2.07
N LEU A 130 1.76 -4.79 2.44
CA LEU A 130 0.62 -5.50 1.87
C LEU A 130 0.00 -4.63 0.78
N ILE A 131 -0.25 -5.19 -0.39
CA ILE A 131 -0.74 -4.43 -1.55
C ILE A 131 -2.03 -5.08 -2.04
N GLY A 132 -3.11 -4.30 -2.14
CA GLY A 132 -4.37 -4.66 -2.80
C GLY A 132 -5.15 -5.82 -2.18
N LEU A 133 -5.24 -5.92 -0.85
CA LEU A 133 -5.98 -7.03 -0.21
C LEU A 133 -7.45 -7.13 -0.64
N SER A 134 -8.08 -6.00 -0.97
CA SER A 134 -9.45 -5.98 -1.49
C SER A 134 -9.65 -6.82 -2.75
N ALA A 135 -8.61 -6.98 -3.58
CA ALA A 135 -8.69 -7.74 -4.81
C ALA A 135 -9.06 -9.22 -4.59
N TYR A 136 -8.80 -9.79 -3.41
CA TYR A 136 -9.25 -11.16 -3.10
C TYR A 136 -10.77 -11.33 -3.00
N PHE A 137 -11.50 -10.22 -2.91
CA PHE A 137 -12.94 -10.21 -2.68
C PHE A 137 -13.70 -9.61 -3.85
N LEU A 138 -13.14 -8.60 -4.51
CA LEU A 138 -13.84 -7.80 -5.51
C LEU A 138 -14.36 -8.63 -6.69
N GLU A 139 -13.57 -9.57 -7.22
CA GLU A 139 -14.01 -10.40 -8.36
C GLU A 139 -15.31 -11.17 -8.05
N ASP A 140 -15.36 -11.87 -6.91
CA ASP A 140 -16.56 -12.60 -6.47
C ASP A 140 -17.73 -11.66 -6.16
N VAL A 141 -17.44 -10.48 -5.60
CA VAL A 141 -18.46 -9.47 -5.29
C VAL A 141 -19.06 -8.88 -6.56
N GLU A 142 -18.26 -8.62 -7.59
CA GLU A 142 -18.70 -8.10 -8.88
C GLU A 142 -19.50 -9.16 -9.66
N MET A 143 -19.02 -10.41 -9.69
CA MET A 143 -19.71 -11.51 -10.37
C MET A 143 -21.01 -11.93 -9.68
N ASN A 144 -21.06 -11.86 -8.34
CA ASN A 144 -22.22 -12.29 -7.55
C ASN A 144 -22.48 -11.40 -6.31
N PRO A 145 -22.99 -10.16 -6.50
CA PRO A 145 -23.11 -9.16 -5.44
C PRO A 145 -23.96 -9.57 -4.22
N THR A 146 -24.87 -10.54 -4.38
CA THR A 146 -25.79 -10.97 -3.32
C THR A 146 -25.53 -12.39 -2.82
N GLY A 147 -24.81 -13.21 -3.59
CA GLY A 147 -24.55 -14.62 -3.28
C GLY A 147 -23.10 -14.95 -2.97
N HIS A 148 -22.17 -13.99 -3.01
CA HIS A 148 -20.79 -14.21 -2.60
C HIS A 148 -20.71 -14.57 -1.10
N PRO A 149 -19.71 -15.39 -0.67
CA PRO A 149 -19.61 -15.84 0.73
C PRO A 149 -19.00 -14.80 1.67
N TRP A 150 -18.48 -13.70 1.11
CA TRP A 150 -17.69 -12.70 1.83
C TRP A 150 -18.54 -11.78 2.71
N THR A 151 -17.96 -11.39 3.84
CA THR A 151 -18.54 -10.44 4.79
C THR A 151 -17.46 -9.45 5.23
N VAL A 152 -17.85 -8.36 5.89
CA VAL A 152 -16.89 -7.44 6.53
C VAL A 152 -15.90 -8.22 7.40
N SER A 153 -16.39 -9.22 8.16
CA SER A 153 -15.53 -10.06 9.01
C SER A 153 -14.46 -10.84 8.24
N SER A 154 -14.72 -11.20 6.97
CA SER A 154 -13.77 -11.92 6.12
C SER A 154 -12.53 -11.08 5.82
N TYR A 155 -12.72 -9.83 5.38
CA TYR A 155 -11.61 -8.89 5.15
C TYR A 155 -10.90 -8.54 6.46
N MET A 156 -11.68 -8.23 7.51
CA MET A 156 -11.11 -7.87 8.82
C MET A 156 -10.27 -9.00 9.42
N THR A 157 -10.64 -10.27 9.18
CA THR A 157 -9.85 -11.42 9.62
C THR A 157 -8.50 -11.48 8.91
N LEU A 158 -8.42 -11.17 7.61
CA LEU A 158 -7.12 -11.11 6.90
C LEU A 158 -6.21 -10.05 7.50
N VAL A 159 -6.75 -8.84 7.76
CA VAL A 159 -5.97 -7.74 8.35
C VAL A 159 -5.53 -8.10 9.76
N ALA A 160 -6.44 -8.61 10.60
CA ALA A 160 -6.14 -8.98 11.98
C ALA A 160 -5.10 -10.11 12.05
N ARG A 161 -5.21 -11.13 11.20
CA ARG A 161 -4.21 -12.20 11.08
C ARG A 161 -2.85 -11.65 10.67
N SER A 162 -2.82 -10.73 9.71
CA SER A 162 -1.57 -10.09 9.26
C SER A 162 -0.89 -9.37 10.41
N LEU A 163 -1.62 -8.50 11.11
CA LEU A 163 -1.12 -7.78 12.28
C LEU A 163 -0.61 -8.73 13.37
N ALA A 164 -1.38 -9.78 13.67
CA ALA A 164 -1.00 -10.75 14.70
C ALA A 164 0.25 -11.56 14.33
N SER A 165 0.32 -12.08 13.11
CA SER A 165 1.48 -12.84 12.63
C SER A 165 2.73 -11.99 12.57
N PHE A 166 2.66 -10.76 12.06
CA PHE A 166 3.83 -9.87 12.02
C PHE A 166 4.21 -9.37 13.41
N ALA A 167 3.25 -9.19 14.31
CA ALA A 167 3.56 -8.94 15.72
C ALA A 167 4.29 -10.13 16.36
N ALA A 168 3.94 -11.37 16.01
CA ALA A 168 4.64 -12.56 16.49
C ALA A 168 6.07 -12.68 15.93
N LEU A 169 6.32 -12.20 14.70
CA LEU A 169 7.65 -12.15 14.10
C LEU A 169 8.57 -11.08 14.69
N ARG A 170 8.04 -10.11 15.45
CA ARG A 170 8.82 -8.98 15.97
C ARG A 170 10.03 -9.42 16.79
N GLY A 171 9.91 -10.46 17.61
CA GLY A 171 10.99 -10.84 18.52
C GLY A 171 11.45 -9.61 19.34
N THR A 172 12.69 -9.18 19.16
CA THR A 172 13.25 -7.95 19.76
C THR A 172 13.25 -6.73 18.83
N SER A 173 12.79 -6.89 17.59
CA SER A 173 12.85 -5.91 16.51
C SER A 173 11.48 -5.28 16.28
N ASP A 174 11.44 -3.98 16.04
CA ASP A 174 10.21 -3.35 15.56
C ASP A 174 9.98 -3.68 14.08
N ILE A 175 8.77 -4.16 13.78
CA ILE A 175 8.31 -4.41 12.42
C ILE A 175 7.24 -3.38 12.08
N ALA A 176 7.53 -2.53 11.10
CA ALA A 176 6.54 -1.63 10.53
C ALA A 176 5.64 -2.38 9.53
N LEU A 177 4.35 -2.06 9.51
CA LEU A 177 3.39 -2.60 8.55
C LEU A 177 2.76 -1.46 7.73
N ALA A 178 2.77 -1.59 6.41
CA ALA A 178 2.03 -0.74 5.50
C ALA A 178 1.01 -1.56 4.71
N LEU A 179 -0.25 -1.11 4.63
CA LEU A 179 -1.28 -1.68 3.77
C LEU A 179 -1.66 -0.64 2.71
N PHE A 180 -1.37 -0.94 1.45
CA PHE A 180 -1.80 -0.18 0.28
C PHE A 180 -3.02 -0.84 -0.31
N ASP A 181 -4.14 -0.13 -0.42
CA ASP A 181 -5.36 -0.69 -1.00
C ASP A 181 -6.18 0.41 -1.70
N SER A 182 -5.98 0.56 -3.00
CA SER A 182 -6.61 1.61 -3.81
C SER A 182 -8.11 1.39 -4.03
N LYS A 183 -8.59 0.14 -3.89
CA LYS A 183 -9.99 -0.26 -4.07
C LYS A 183 -10.73 -0.49 -2.75
N LEU A 184 -10.12 -0.09 -1.64
CA LEU A 184 -10.69 -0.29 -0.32
C LEU A 184 -12.00 0.47 -0.10
N ASP A 185 -12.12 1.68 -0.65
CA ASP A 185 -13.33 2.49 -0.54
C ASP A 185 -14.48 1.95 -1.42
N ASP A 186 -14.15 1.20 -2.48
CA ASP A 186 -15.09 0.53 -3.38
C ASP A 186 -15.63 -0.78 -2.77
N LEU A 187 -14.86 -1.41 -1.86
CA LEU A 187 -15.21 -2.68 -1.26
C LEU A 187 -16.34 -2.54 -0.24
N LYS A 188 -17.55 -2.94 -0.65
CA LYS A 188 -18.75 -2.99 0.20
C LYS A 188 -19.16 -4.43 0.46
N LEU A 189 -19.15 -4.83 1.73
CA LEU A 189 -19.46 -6.19 2.15
C LEU A 189 -20.60 -6.21 3.17
N PRO A 190 -21.41 -7.28 3.23
CA PRO A 190 -22.42 -7.40 4.26
C PRO A 190 -21.78 -7.72 5.62
N ILE A 191 -22.39 -7.28 6.71
CA ILE A 191 -21.93 -7.64 8.07
C ILE A 191 -22.18 -9.13 8.34
N LEU A 192 -23.36 -9.61 7.98
CA LEU A 192 -23.80 -11.00 8.15
C LEU A 192 -24.08 -11.63 6.79
N LYS A 193 -23.83 -12.93 6.67
CA LYS A 193 -24.17 -13.67 5.45
C LYS A 193 -25.67 -13.62 5.21
N HIS A 194 -26.06 -13.48 3.95
CA HIS A 194 -27.45 -13.53 3.55
C HIS A 194 -28.01 -14.94 3.83
N PRO A 195 -29.09 -15.09 4.61
CA PRO A 195 -29.74 -16.39 4.78
C PRO A 195 -30.26 -16.89 3.43
N THR A 196 -30.04 -18.17 3.13
CA THR A 196 -30.57 -18.81 1.92
C THR A 196 -32.09 -18.68 1.88
N GLY A 197 -32.63 -18.03 0.85
CA GLY A 197 -34.07 -17.85 0.63
C GLY A 197 -34.69 -16.59 1.26
N ALA A 198 -33.91 -15.72 1.90
CA ALA A 198 -34.44 -14.44 2.36
C ALA A 198 -34.69 -13.48 1.17
N LYS A 199 -35.82 -12.76 1.20
CA LYS A 199 -36.27 -11.88 0.09
C LYS A 199 -35.61 -10.50 0.09
N LYS A 200 -35.03 -10.07 1.21
CA LYS A 200 -34.44 -8.73 1.36
C LYS A 200 -32.91 -8.84 1.27
N PRO A 201 -32.26 -8.03 0.40
CA PRO A 201 -30.80 -8.03 0.31
C PRO A 201 -30.16 -7.60 1.63
N SER A 202 -28.99 -8.16 1.91
CA SER A 202 -28.21 -7.78 3.10
C SER A 202 -27.67 -6.37 2.94
N LYS A 203 -27.68 -5.59 4.03
CA LYS A 203 -27.09 -4.24 4.05
C LYS A 203 -25.58 -4.36 3.84
N LEU A 204 -25.08 -3.70 2.80
CA LEU A 204 -23.65 -3.60 2.51
C LEU A 204 -23.04 -2.43 3.27
N GLU A 205 -21.86 -2.64 3.83
CA GLU A 205 -21.10 -1.66 4.59
C GLU A 205 -19.73 -1.46 3.94
N ASN A 206 -19.23 -0.22 3.97
CA ASN A 206 -17.90 0.09 3.47
C ASN A 206 -16.84 -0.46 4.44
N VAL A 207 -15.94 -1.31 3.92
CA VAL A 207 -14.89 -1.97 4.71
C VAL A 207 -13.84 -0.96 5.21
N ALA A 208 -13.53 0.09 4.43
CA ALA A 208 -12.55 1.13 4.75
C ALA A 208 -12.75 1.70 6.16
N PHE A 209 -14.01 1.97 6.52
CA PHE A 209 -14.40 2.53 7.81
C PHE A 209 -13.99 1.67 9.02
N TYR A 210 -13.97 0.35 8.85
CA TYR A 210 -13.63 -0.60 9.91
C TYR A 210 -12.12 -0.85 9.97
N VAL A 211 -11.48 -1.06 8.81
CA VAL A 211 -10.05 -1.39 8.75
C VAL A 211 -9.17 -0.24 9.24
N GLN A 212 -9.51 1.02 8.94
CA GLN A 212 -8.70 2.17 9.37
C GLN A 212 -8.52 2.26 10.89
N LYS A 213 -9.41 1.64 11.68
CA LYS A 213 -9.32 1.62 13.15
C LYS A 213 -8.18 0.74 13.68
N TYR A 214 -7.57 -0.09 12.83
CA TYR A 214 -6.45 -0.97 13.17
C TYR A 214 -5.08 -0.35 12.88
N PHE A 215 -5.05 0.80 12.20
CA PHE A 215 -3.82 1.45 11.79
C PHE A 215 -3.62 2.76 12.57
N ASP A 216 -2.37 3.05 12.91
CA ASP A 216 -1.98 4.24 13.68
C ASP A 216 -1.93 5.49 12.80
N LEU A 217 -1.51 5.29 11.55
CA LEU A 217 -1.42 6.31 10.52
C LEU A 217 -2.31 5.92 9.33
N LEU A 218 -3.05 6.89 8.80
CA LEU A 218 -3.85 6.75 7.59
C LEU A 218 -3.41 7.81 6.59
N ALA A 219 -3.05 7.40 5.38
CA ALA A 219 -2.81 8.27 4.24
C ALA A 219 -3.91 8.05 3.19
N VAL A 220 -4.64 9.10 2.85
CA VAL A 220 -5.71 9.07 1.85
C VAL A 220 -5.26 9.89 0.65
N PHE A 221 -5.12 9.22 -0.49
CA PHE A 221 -4.86 9.85 -1.78
C PHE A 221 -6.19 10.28 -2.39
N GLU A 222 -6.21 11.45 -3.02
CA GLU A 222 -7.35 12.03 -3.72
C GLU A 222 -6.86 12.72 -5.00
N GLU A 223 -7.69 12.68 -6.05
CA GLU A 223 -7.51 13.53 -7.24
C GLU A 223 -8.00 14.95 -6.89
N ASP A 224 -7.21 15.98 -7.21
CA ASP A 224 -7.53 17.37 -6.85
C ASP A 224 -8.39 18.02 -7.95
N ASP A 225 -9.70 17.76 -7.91
CA ASP A 225 -10.67 18.23 -8.91
C ASP A 225 -10.99 19.74 -8.83
N GLU A 226 -10.58 20.42 -7.76
CA GLU A 226 -11.01 21.81 -7.47
C GLU A 226 -10.49 22.86 -8.46
N PHE A 227 -9.51 22.53 -9.32
CA PHE A 227 -8.87 23.50 -10.20
C PHE A 227 -9.46 23.60 -11.62
N PHE A 228 -10.35 22.68 -12.01
CA PHE A 228 -10.94 22.69 -13.36
C PHE A 228 -11.95 23.82 -13.59
N LEU A 229 -12.35 24.57 -12.54
CA LEU A 229 -13.45 25.55 -12.63
C LEU A 229 -13.01 27.01 -12.88
N ASN A 230 -11.71 27.32 -12.94
CA ASN A 230 -11.23 28.72 -13.03
C ASN A 230 -10.48 29.11 -14.32
N SER A 231 -10.24 28.21 -15.28
CA SER A 231 -9.57 28.55 -16.55
C SER A 231 -10.57 28.75 -17.68
N SER A 232 -11.36 29.82 -17.62
CA SER A 232 -12.17 30.32 -18.74
C SER A 232 -11.37 31.25 -19.68
N GLN A 233 -10.03 31.18 -19.66
CA GLN A 233 -9.19 31.82 -20.66
C GLN A 233 -8.53 30.77 -21.54
N GLU A 234 -9.06 30.71 -22.76
CA GLU A 234 -8.64 29.96 -23.93
C GLU A 234 -7.18 30.29 -24.28
N ASP A 235 -6.24 29.46 -23.85
CA ASP A 235 -4.97 29.28 -24.56
C ASP A 235 -4.87 27.78 -24.89
N GLU A 236 -5.39 27.41 -26.05
CA GLU A 236 -5.49 26.05 -26.60
C GLU A 236 -4.13 25.44 -27.05
N ASN A 237 -3.02 25.79 -26.40
CA ASN A 237 -1.71 25.24 -26.77
C ASN A 237 -1.34 24.06 -25.87
N GLU A 238 -1.53 22.86 -26.42
CA GLU A 238 -0.91 21.56 -26.04
C GLU A 238 -0.97 21.18 -24.56
N MET A 239 -2.12 20.59 -24.17
CA MET A 239 -2.28 19.20 -23.71
C MET A 239 -1.17 18.50 -22.90
N ASP A 240 -0.37 19.18 -22.08
CA ASP A 240 0.30 18.51 -20.98
C ASP A 240 -0.79 18.06 -20.00
N SER A 241 -1.11 16.76 -19.98
CA SER A 241 -2.04 16.15 -19.03
C SER A 241 -1.43 16.16 -17.62
N GLN A 242 -1.38 17.35 -17.02
CA GLN A 242 -0.94 17.55 -15.66
C GLN A 242 -2.03 17.05 -14.72
N ARG A 243 -1.75 15.98 -13.99
CA ARG A 243 -2.66 15.45 -12.98
C ARG A 243 -2.25 16.00 -11.62
N ARG A 244 -3.13 16.78 -10.99
CA ARG A 244 -2.93 17.27 -9.63
C ARG A 244 -3.46 16.26 -8.64
N ASN A 245 -2.66 15.97 -7.63
CA ASN A 245 -2.98 14.96 -6.63
C ASN A 245 -2.76 15.52 -5.24
N ARG A 246 -3.51 14.99 -4.29
CA ARG A 246 -3.46 15.38 -2.89
C ARG A 246 -3.39 14.14 -2.02
N MET A 247 -2.63 14.23 -0.92
CA MET A 247 -2.56 13.20 0.10
C MET A 247 -2.85 13.83 1.46
N HIS A 248 -3.84 13.30 2.15
CA HIS A 248 -4.16 13.66 3.53
C HIS A 248 -3.64 12.60 4.48
N ILE A 249 -2.92 13.03 5.53
CA ILE A 249 -2.40 12.15 6.56
C ILE A 249 -3.15 12.39 7.88
N PHE A 250 -3.69 11.32 8.45
CA PHE A 250 -4.46 11.32 9.69
C PHE A 250 -3.79 10.41 10.72
N ARG A 251 -3.80 10.80 11.99
CA ARG A 251 -3.53 9.85 13.08
C ARG A 251 -4.82 9.14 13.49
N ARG A 252 -4.67 7.94 14.03
CA ARG A 252 -5.77 7.16 14.57
C ARG A 252 -6.64 7.97 15.52
N GLY A 253 -7.95 7.97 15.26
CA GLY A 253 -8.95 8.67 16.08
C GLY A 253 -9.07 10.17 15.80
N GLN A 254 -8.27 10.73 14.89
CA GLN A 254 -8.41 12.12 14.46
C GLN A 254 -9.29 12.21 13.22
N ASN A 255 -10.23 13.15 13.22
CA ASN A 255 -11.10 13.43 12.08
C ASN A 255 -10.54 14.52 11.15
N LYS A 256 -9.48 15.21 11.58
CA LYS A 256 -8.80 16.25 10.79
C LYS A 256 -7.44 15.71 10.36
N ALA A 257 -7.09 15.91 9.09
CA ALA A 257 -5.74 15.63 8.62
C ALA A 257 -4.77 16.54 9.36
N PHE A 258 -3.72 15.97 9.95
CA PHE A 258 -2.68 16.77 10.60
C PHE A 258 -1.62 17.23 9.59
N GLU A 259 -1.56 16.58 8.43
CA GLU A 259 -0.68 16.95 7.33
C GLU A 259 -1.40 16.71 6.00
N THR A 260 -1.29 17.67 5.08
CA THR A 260 -1.77 17.54 3.70
C THR A 260 -0.63 17.85 2.76
N ARG A 261 -0.46 17.05 1.72
CA ARG A 261 0.58 17.23 0.71
C ARG A 261 -0.03 17.26 -0.68
N ARG A 262 0.52 18.08 -1.56
CA ARG A 262 0.06 18.26 -2.93
C ARG A 262 1.22 18.12 -3.90
N TRP A 263 0.96 17.49 -5.03
CA TRP A 263 1.93 17.37 -6.11
C TRP A 263 1.22 17.33 -7.46
N ILE A 264 2.00 17.58 -8.49
CA ILE A 264 1.60 17.47 -9.88
C ILE A 264 2.38 16.31 -10.49
N GLU A 265 1.66 15.40 -11.13
CA GLU A 265 2.24 14.39 -12.02
C GLU A 265 2.31 14.98 -13.43
N ARG A 266 3.51 14.93 -14.02
CA ARG A 266 3.78 15.37 -15.38
C ARG A 266 4.45 14.26 -16.15
N ILE A 267 4.15 14.18 -17.44
CA ILE A 267 4.86 13.31 -18.36
C ILE A 267 6.06 14.09 -18.91
N ASP A 268 7.26 13.54 -18.79
CA ASP A 268 8.48 14.17 -19.31
C ASP A 268 8.62 13.97 -20.84
N SER A 269 9.70 14.51 -21.42
CA SER A 269 9.99 14.38 -22.85
C SER A 269 10.24 12.94 -23.31
N HIS A 270 10.39 12.00 -22.39
CA HIS A 270 10.62 10.57 -22.65
C HIS A 270 9.38 9.72 -22.36
N GLY A 271 8.25 10.33 -22.00
CA GLY A 271 7.02 9.63 -21.65
C GLY A 271 6.99 9.10 -20.22
N GLY A 272 7.98 9.45 -19.39
CA GLY A 272 8.09 9.04 -17.99
C GLY A 272 7.28 9.95 -17.06
N THR A 273 6.70 9.38 -16.01
CA THR A 273 5.97 10.16 -15.00
C THR A 273 6.92 10.75 -13.97
N VAL A 274 6.86 12.07 -13.78
CA VAL A 274 7.64 12.86 -12.81
C VAL A 274 6.70 13.53 -11.80
N PHE A 275 7.12 13.55 -10.54
CA PHE A 275 6.39 14.16 -9.43
C PHE A 275 6.98 15.53 -9.08
N VAL A 276 6.17 16.59 -9.18
CA VAL A 276 6.55 17.96 -8.81
C VAL A 276 5.74 18.39 -7.59
N TRP A 277 6.41 18.67 -6.48
CA TRP A 277 5.75 19.07 -5.24
C TRP A 277 5.38 20.55 -5.25
N ASP A 278 4.18 20.87 -4.77
CA ASP A 278 3.81 22.26 -4.54
C ASP A 278 4.59 22.78 -3.33
N GLU A 279 5.41 23.82 -3.52
CA GLU A 279 6.16 24.48 -2.43
C GLU A 279 5.23 25.23 -1.45
N ILE A 280 3.94 25.33 -1.78
CA ILE A 280 2.96 26.16 -1.08
C ILE A 280 2.41 25.40 0.13
N ASN A 281 3.08 25.62 1.25
CA ASN A 281 2.66 25.44 2.64
C ASN A 281 2.32 24.01 3.09
N SER A 282 3.28 23.43 3.82
CA SER A 282 2.97 22.54 4.94
C SER A 282 2.24 23.34 6.03
N GLU A 283 0.95 23.61 5.84
CA GLU A 283 0.10 24.09 6.92
C GLU A 283 -0.03 22.96 7.95
N SER A 284 0.84 22.99 8.95
CA SER A 284 0.71 22.18 10.16
C SER A 284 -0.45 22.79 10.96
N PHE A 285 -1.61 22.13 10.88
CA PHE A 285 -2.82 22.55 11.58
C PHE A 285 -2.85 22.13 13.05
#